data_AF-A0A061NNC7-F1
#
_entry.id   AF-A0A061NNC7-F1
#
_cell.length_a   1.000
_cell.length_b   1.000
_cell.length_c   1.000
_cell.angle_alpha   90.00
_cell.angle_beta   90.00
_cell.angle_gamma   90.00
#
_symmetry.space_group_name_H-M   'P 1'
#
loop_
_entity.id
_entity.type
_entity.pdbx_description
1 polymer ?
#
loop_
_entity_poly.entity_id
_entity_poly.type
_entity_poly.pdbx_seq_one_letter_code
_entity_poly.pdbx_strand_id
1 'polypeptide(L)'
;MDFHTSFAVYPRPYNFAKYLQFPLETDNAYVFNREIVTDLFGYIEEEMTIGSDEYRPGMFTHDLPPKETLMKAYWQSRTPLEAYIRNQPYPEPEYLCFSPVPAQLLRGFFHEERVVL
;
A
#
# COMPACT_ATOMS: atom_id res chain seq x y z
N MET A 1 3.33 -2.33 14.30
CA MET A 1 3.32 -1.84 12.91
C MET A 1 2.05 -1.04 12.76
N ASP A 2 2.16 0.24 12.47
CA ASP A 2 1.04 1.18 12.50
C ASP A 2 0.88 1.81 11.11
N PHE A 3 -0.29 1.65 10.50
CA PHE A 3 -0.55 2.25 9.18
C PHE A 3 -0.54 3.77 9.23
N HIS A 4 -0.87 4.40 10.37
CA HIS A 4 -0.88 5.84 10.51
C HIS A 4 0.51 6.48 10.36
N THR A 5 1.57 5.70 10.58
CA THR A 5 2.96 6.14 10.42
C THR A 5 3.63 5.53 9.19
N SER A 6 2.88 4.76 8.40
CA SER A 6 3.37 4.14 7.18
C SER A 6 3.22 5.06 5.97
N PHE A 7 4.03 4.82 4.94
CA PHE A 7 3.88 5.50 3.66
C PHE A 7 4.14 4.54 2.50
N ALA A 8 3.44 4.79 1.40
CA ALA A 8 3.58 4.01 0.18
C ALA A 8 4.94 4.28 -0.48
N VAL A 9 5.59 3.20 -0.92
CA VAL A 9 6.85 3.24 -1.65
C VAL A 9 6.69 2.55 -2.99
N TYR A 10 7.54 2.84 -3.96
CA TYR A 10 7.46 2.21 -5.28
C TYR A 10 8.86 1.83 -5.74
N PRO A 11 9.17 0.52 -5.86
CA PRO A 11 10.42 0.11 -6.47
C PRO A 11 10.36 0.46 -7.97
N ARG A 12 11.29 1.29 -8.42
CA ARG A 12 11.40 1.69 -9.82
C ARG A 12 12.86 1.69 -10.26
N PRO A 13 13.17 1.15 -11.46
CA PRO A 13 14.54 1.07 -11.96
C PRO A 13 15.05 2.39 -12.55
N TYR A 14 14.19 3.41 -12.67
CA TYR A 14 14.52 4.68 -13.31
C TYR A 14 14.82 5.77 -12.27
N ASN A 15 15.85 6.56 -12.55
CA ASN A 15 16.22 7.71 -11.75
C ASN A 15 15.22 8.85 -12.01
N PHE A 16 14.17 8.92 -11.21
CA PHE A 16 13.24 10.04 -11.28
C PHE A 16 13.79 11.21 -10.49
N ALA A 17 14.38 12.18 -11.20
CA ALA A 17 14.87 13.42 -10.61
C ALA A 17 13.77 14.28 -9.96
N LYS A 18 12.49 13.91 -10.00
CA LYS A 18 11.39 14.69 -9.40
C LYS A 18 10.81 14.07 -8.12
N TYR A 19 11.39 12.98 -7.63
CA TYR A 19 10.85 12.22 -6.51
C TYR A 19 11.88 12.10 -5.41
N LEU A 20 11.38 11.89 -4.19
CA LEU A 20 12.18 11.53 -3.05
C LEU A 20 12.57 10.05 -3.14
N GLN A 21 13.86 9.77 -3.01
CA GLN A 21 14.47 8.46 -3.13
C GLN A 21 15.28 8.18 -1.86
N PHE A 22 15.42 6.93 -1.47
CA PHE A 22 16.30 6.53 -0.37
C PHE A 22 16.83 5.11 -0.61
N PRO A 23 18.03 4.77 -0.11
CA PRO A 23 18.49 3.39 -0.09
C PRO A 23 17.49 2.58 0.72
N LEU A 24 16.90 1.59 0.07
CA LEU A 24 15.92 0.72 0.68
C LEU A 24 16.66 -0.32 1.51
N GLU A 25 17.03 0.05 2.74
CA GLU A 25 17.38 -0.93 3.76
C GLU A 25 16.09 -1.63 4.18
N THR A 26 16.01 -2.91 3.85
CA THR A 26 14.79 -3.69 3.59
C THR A 26 14.01 -4.12 4.82
N ASP A 27 14.54 -3.90 6.02
CA ASP A 27 14.02 -4.48 7.27
C ASP A 27 12.61 -3.97 7.64
N ASN A 28 12.20 -2.82 7.10
CA ASN A 28 10.92 -2.18 7.42
C ASN A 28 9.99 -1.96 6.23
N ALA A 29 10.34 -2.52 5.07
CA ALA A 29 9.51 -2.47 3.86
C ALA A 29 8.78 -3.81 3.68
N TYR A 30 7.46 -3.73 3.59
CA TYR A 30 6.59 -4.88 3.41
C TYR A 30 5.74 -4.70 2.15
N VAL A 31 5.43 -5.83 1.53
CA VAL A 31 4.55 -5.91 0.38
C VAL A 31 3.26 -6.57 0.83
N PHE A 32 2.13 -6.06 0.36
CA PHE A 32 0.80 -6.60 0.59
C PHE A 32 0.13 -6.90 -0.76
N ASN A 33 -0.86 -7.80 -0.76
CA ASN A 33 -1.65 -8.07 -1.95
C ASN A 33 -2.70 -6.96 -2.14
N ARG A 34 -2.51 -6.16 -3.19
CA ARG A 34 -3.37 -5.02 -3.52
C ARG A 34 -4.76 -5.44 -3.98
N GLU A 35 -4.94 -6.64 -4.54
CA GLU A 35 -6.26 -7.14 -4.95
C GLU A 35 -7.22 -7.18 -3.75
N ILE A 36 -6.73 -7.56 -2.56
CA ILE A 36 -7.53 -7.59 -1.33
C ILE A 36 -7.97 -6.17 -0.92
N VAL A 37 -7.14 -5.16 -1.19
CA VAL A 37 -7.48 -3.75 -0.95
C VAL A 37 -8.61 -3.33 -1.88
N THR A 38 -8.56 -3.70 -3.16
CA THR A 38 -9.65 -3.46 -4.12
C THR A 38 -10.98 -4.05 -3.64
N ASP A 39 -10.98 -5.28 -3.12
CA ASP A 39 -12.18 -5.88 -2.54
C ASP A 39 -12.65 -5.14 -1.27
N LEU A 40 -11.72 -4.75 -0.39
CA LEU A 40 -12.04 -3.95 0.80
C LEU A 40 -12.65 -2.59 0.44
N PHE A 41 -12.27 -1.99 -0.70
CA PHE A 41 -12.86 -0.76 -1.20
C PHE A 41 -14.34 -0.93 -1.53
N GLY A 42 -14.78 -2.09 -2.02
CA GLY A 42 -16.20 -2.36 -2.25
C GLY A 42 -17.06 -2.16 -1.00
N TYR A 43 -16.54 -2.49 0.18
CA TYR A 43 -17.24 -2.22 1.45
C TYR A 43 -17.30 -0.73 1.80
N ILE A 44 -16.30 0.06 1.41
CA ILE A 44 -16.32 1.52 1.60
C ILE A 44 -17.34 2.14 0.64
N GLU A 45 -17.36 1.71 -0.62
CA GLU A 45 -18.33 2.18 -1.62
C GLU A 45 -19.77 1.84 -1.20
N GLU A 46 -20.00 0.63 -0.67
CA GLU A 46 -21.28 0.25 -0.10
C GLU A 46 -21.70 1.20 1.03
N GLU A 47 -20.84 1.40 2.03
CA GLU A 47 -21.10 2.29 3.19
C GLU A 47 -21.39 3.74 2.76
N MET A 48 -20.66 4.25 1.76
CA MET A 48 -20.85 5.60 1.22
C MET A 48 -22.13 5.75 0.38
N THR A 49 -22.67 4.66 -0.13
CA THR A 49 -23.87 4.65 -0.98
C THR A 49 -25.16 4.43 -0.18
N ILE A 50 -25.05 3.97 1.07
CA ILE A 50 -26.20 3.79 1.99
C ILE A 50 -27.02 5.07 2.07
N GLY A 51 -28.33 4.95 1.81
CA GLY A 51 -29.27 6.07 1.88
C GLY A 51 -29.44 6.85 0.57
N SER A 52 -28.75 6.47 -0.50
CA SER A 52 -29.05 6.95 -1.85
C SER A 52 -30.24 6.22 -2.48
N ASP A 53 -30.91 6.85 -3.45
CA ASP A 53 -32.03 6.26 -4.20
C ASP A 53 -31.60 5.04 -5.04
N GLU A 54 -30.31 4.92 -5.35
CA GLU A 54 -29.72 3.84 -6.15
C GLU A 54 -29.25 2.65 -5.28
N TYR A 55 -29.22 2.81 -3.96
CA TYR A 55 -28.67 1.81 -3.04
C TYR A 55 -29.46 0.50 -3.07
N ARG A 56 -28.72 -0.60 -3.22
CA ARG A 56 -29.23 -1.96 -3.05
C ARG A 56 -28.24 -2.73 -2.17
N PRO A 57 -28.68 -3.42 -1.12
CA PRO A 57 -27.78 -4.20 -0.28
C PRO A 57 -26.96 -5.19 -1.10
N GLY A 58 -25.64 -5.15 -0.95
CA GLY A 58 -24.72 -6.03 -1.65
C GLY A 58 -24.31 -5.55 -3.05
N MET A 59 -24.69 -4.33 -3.44
CA MET A 59 -24.36 -3.76 -4.76
C MET A 59 -22.87 -3.85 -5.08
N PHE A 60 -22.01 -3.64 -4.09
CA PHE A 60 -20.55 -3.70 -4.25
C PHE A 60 -19.92 -4.93 -3.57
N THR A 61 -20.69 -5.66 -2.76
CA THR A 61 -20.13 -6.65 -1.82
C THR A 61 -20.70 -8.06 -1.97
N HIS A 62 -21.67 -8.30 -2.86
CA HIS A 62 -22.38 -9.59 -2.97
C HIS A 62 -21.48 -10.79 -3.24
N ASP A 63 -20.45 -10.63 -4.07
CA ASP A 63 -19.50 -11.70 -4.42
C ASP A 63 -18.22 -11.65 -3.57
N LEU A 64 -18.15 -10.74 -2.59
CA LEU A 64 -16.96 -10.55 -1.77
C LEU A 64 -17.03 -11.40 -0.49
N PRO A 65 -15.88 -11.94 -0.04
CA PRO A 65 -15.78 -12.50 1.31
C PRO A 65 -16.10 -11.43 2.36
N PRO A 66 -16.57 -11.82 3.55
CA PRO A 66 -16.88 -10.87 4.61
C PRO A 66 -15.71 -9.90 4.89
N LYS A 67 -16.01 -8.62 5.14
CA LYS A 67 -15.02 -7.56 5.44
C LYS A 67 -13.92 -8.00 6.42
N GLU A 68 -14.29 -8.64 7.53
CA GLU A 68 -13.32 -9.15 8.51
C GLU A 68 -12.38 -10.22 7.96
N THR A 69 -12.88 -11.07 7.07
CA THR A 69 -12.09 -12.11 6.39
C THR A 69 -11.07 -11.47 5.46
N LEU A 70 -11.50 -10.48 4.66
CA LEU A 70 -10.61 -9.72 3.79
C LEU A 70 -9.55 -8.95 4.59
N MET A 71 -9.93 -8.31 5.70
CA MET A 71 -8.96 -7.62 6.57
C MET A 71 -7.91 -8.59 7.12
N LYS A 72 -8.31 -9.79 7.56
CA LYS A 72 -7.38 -10.84 8.01
C LYS A 72 -6.47 -11.31 6.87
N ALA A 73 -7.03 -11.56 5.69
CA ALA A 73 -6.28 -11.98 4.51
C ALA A 73 -5.26 -10.92 4.08
N TYR A 74 -5.64 -9.64 4.10
CA TYR A 74 -4.75 -8.52 3.81
C TYR A 74 -3.54 -8.52 4.75
N TRP A 75 -3.75 -8.60 6.05
CA TRP A 75 -2.66 -8.69 7.03
C TRP A 75 -1.80 -9.95 6.86
N GLN A 76 -2.41 -11.08 6.49
CA GLN A 76 -1.69 -12.33 6.24
C GLN A 76 -0.88 -12.30 4.94
N SER A 77 -1.25 -11.47 3.96
CA SER A 77 -0.50 -11.27 2.71
C SER A 77 0.86 -10.58 2.91
N ARG A 78 1.06 -9.97 4.09
CA ARG A 78 2.27 -9.23 4.46
C ARG A 78 3.53 -10.07 4.21
N THR A 79 4.31 -9.64 3.23
CA THR A 79 5.55 -10.28 2.83
C THR A 79 6.72 -9.29 2.96
N PRO A 80 7.82 -9.62 3.66
CA PRO A 80 9.02 -8.78 3.64
C PRO A 80 9.49 -8.54 2.20
N LEU A 81 9.91 -7.31 1.88
CA LEU A 81 10.23 -6.95 0.49
C LEU A 81 11.23 -7.89 -0.18
N GLU A 82 12.30 -8.27 0.51
CA GLU A 82 13.27 -9.22 -0.04
C GLU A 82 12.66 -10.58 -0.40
N ALA A 83 11.76 -11.06 0.45
CA ALA A 83 11.07 -12.33 0.21
C ALA A 83 10.11 -12.21 -0.97
N TYR A 84 9.43 -11.07 -1.11
CA TYR A 84 8.55 -10.79 -2.24
C TYR A 84 9.33 -10.74 -3.55
N ILE A 85 10.49 -10.06 -3.60
CA ILE A 85 11.33 -9.99 -4.82
C ILE A 85 11.74 -11.39 -5.30
N ARG A 86 11.99 -12.32 -4.38
CA ARG A 86 12.40 -13.70 -4.73
C ARG A 86 11.25 -14.56 -5.26
N ASN A 87 10.07 -14.46 -4.67
CA ASN A 87 8.99 -15.45 -4.87
C ASN A 87 7.69 -14.90 -5.46
N GLN A 88 7.47 -13.57 -5.44
CA GLN A 88 6.31 -12.86 -5.99
C GLN A 88 4.97 -13.62 -5.84
N PRO A 89 4.50 -13.85 -4.60
CA PRO A 89 3.35 -14.72 -4.32
C PRO A 89 2.00 -14.22 -4.87
N TYR A 90 1.92 -12.98 -5.36
CA TYR A 90 0.73 -12.38 -5.96
C TYR A 90 1.13 -11.29 -6.98
N PRO A 91 0.28 -11.02 -7.99
CA PRO A 91 0.63 -10.20 -9.15
C PRO A 91 0.56 -8.69 -8.89
N GLU A 92 -0.33 -8.22 -8.02
CA GLU A 92 -0.51 -6.79 -7.73
C GLU A 92 0.03 -6.42 -6.35
N PRO A 93 1.26 -5.87 -6.26
CA PRO A 93 1.83 -5.47 -4.99
C PRO A 93 1.43 -4.05 -4.57
N GLU A 94 1.16 -3.91 -3.28
CA GLU A 94 1.24 -2.64 -2.56
C GLU A 94 2.47 -2.66 -1.65
N TYR A 95 3.36 -1.67 -1.79
CA TYR A 95 4.58 -1.60 -0.98
C TYR A 95 4.45 -0.51 0.08
N LEU A 96 4.65 -0.87 1.34
CA LEU A 96 4.53 0.03 2.48
C LEU A 96 5.81 -0.01 3.32
N CYS A 97 6.30 1.18 3.69
CA CYS A 97 7.37 1.34 4.67
C CYS A 97 6.77 1.77 6.02
N PHE A 98 7.17 1.09 7.10
CA PHE A 98 6.66 1.35 8.46
C PHE A 98 7.67 1.99 9.41
N SER A 99 8.81 2.44 8.88
CA SER A 99 9.84 3.11 9.67
C SER A 99 10.07 4.52 9.13
N PRO A 100 10.32 5.50 10.01
CA PRO A 100 10.81 6.79 9.56
C PRO A 100 12.12 6.59 8.79
N VAL A 101 12.25 7.26 7.65
CA VAL A 101 13.48 7.29 6.88
C VAL A 101 14.33 8.46 7.38
N PRO A 102 15.56 8.22 7.87
CA PRO A 102 16.46 9.30 8.24
C PRO A 102 16.64 10.28 7.07
N ALA A 103 16.54 11.58 7.37
CA ALA A 103 16.62 12.64 6.38
C ALA A 103 17.90 12.58 5.51
N GLN A 104 19.02 12.15 6.09
CA GLN A 104 20.32 12.03 5.40
C GLN A 104 20.32 10.94 4.32
N LEU A 105 19.39 10.00 4.37
CA LEU A 105 19.23 8.94 3.37
C LEU A 105 18.37 9.39 2.19
N LEU A 106 17.63 10.49 2.34
CA LEU A 106 16.77 11.03 1.30
C LEU A 106 17.60 11.70 0.20
N ARG A 107 17.25 11.43 -1.04
CA ARG A 107 17.83 12.02 -2.26
C ARG A 107 16.70 12.47 -3.18
N GLY A 108 16.93 13.51 -3.96
CA GLY A 108 15.96 14.00 -4.94
C GLY A 108 15.42 15.37 -4.58
N PHE A 109 14.13 15.61 -4.82
CA PHE A 109 13.53 16.94 -4.72
C PHE A 109 12.26 16.91 -3.87
N PHE A 110 12.06 17.96 -3.10
CA PHE A 110 10.84 18.22 -2.35
C PHE A 110 10.44 19.67 -2.65
N HIS A 111 9.25 19.90 -3.22
CA HIS A 111 8.83 21.24 -3.67
C HIS A 111 9.84 21.95 -4.58
N GLU A 112 10.40 21.22 -5.56
CA GLU A 112 11.43 21.73 -6.51
C GLU A 112 12.78 22.11 -5.87
N GLU A 113 12.93 21.97 -4.56
CA GLU A 113 14.21 22.13 -3.87
C GLU A 113 14.93 20.79 -3.79
N ARG A 114 16.22 20.77 -4.16
CA ARG A 114 17.06 19.59 -4.02
C ARG A 114 17.27 19.31 -2.54
N VAL A 115 16.81 18.16 -2.07
CA VAL A 115 17.02 17.71 -0.70
C VAL A 115 18.43 17.15 -0.58
N VAL A 116 19.27 17.87 0.16
CA VAL A 116 20.55 17.39 0.70
C VAL A 116 20.53 17.81 2.17
N LEU A 117 20.17 16.88 3.06
CA LEU A 117 20.08 17.09 4.51
C LEU A 117 21.23 16.41 5.23
#